data_AF-A0AAV3T8W9-F1
#
_entry.id   AF-A0AAV3T8W9-F1
#
_cell.length_a   1.000
_cell.length_b   1.000
_cell.length_c   1.000
_cell.angle_alpha   90.00
_cell.angle_beta   90.00
_cell.angle_gamma   90.00
#
_symmetry.space_group_name_H-M   'P 1'
#
loop_
_entity.id
_entity.type
_entity.pdbx_description
1 polymer ?
#
loop_
_entity_poly.entity_id
_entity_poly.type
_entity_poly.pdbx_seq_one_letter_code
_entity_poly.pdbx_strand_id
1 'polypeptide(L)' 'MTTEFELPCATCGGDLTQRTIAGDALDVDVAETVPVAECVDCGGRYFPERTLNRVS' A
#
# COMPACT_ATOMS: atom_id res chain seq x y z
N MET A 1 10.16 11.68 -10.61
CA MET A 1 9.15 11.90 -9.55
C MET A 1 9.09 10.59 -8.80
N THR A 2 9.57 10.56 -7.55
CA THR A 2 9.59 9.32 -6.75
C THR A 2 8.24 9.17 -6.05
N THR A 3 7.57 8.05 -6.27
CA THR A 3 6.34 7.68 -5.59
C THR A 3 6.65 6.89 -4.31
N GLU A 4 5.73 6.86 -3.36
CA GLU A 4 5.90 6.09 -2.11
C GLU A 4 6.06 4.57 -2.35
N PHE A 5 5.70 4.08 -3.54
CA PHE A 5 5.89 2.69 -3.98
C PHE A 5 7.33 2.39 -4.40
N GLU A 6 8.11 3.41 -4.74
CA GLU A 6 9.52 3.27 -5.12
C GLU A 6 10.47 3.40 -3.92
N LEU A 7 9.90 3.56 -2.72
CA LEU A 7 10.66 3.60 -1.48
C LEU A 7 11.03 2.18 -1.04
N PRO A 8 12.18 1.99 -0.38
CA PRO A 8 12.51 0.73 0.25
C PRO A 8 11.57 0.47 1.44
N CYS A 9 11.31 -0.80 1.70
CA CYS A 9 10.49 -1.24 2.83
C CYS A 9 11.09 -0.72 4.14
N ALA A 10 10.30 0.00 4.94
CA ALA A 10 10.78 0.55 6.22
C ALA A 10 11.18 -0.54 7.24
N THR A 11 10.65 -1.76 7.11
CA THR A 11 10.93 -2.89 8.00
C THR A 11 12.22 -3.64 7.65
N CYS A 12 12.45 -3.94 6.37
CA CYS A 12 13.56 -4.81 5.95
C CYS A 12 14.50 -4.19 4.90
N GLY A 13 14.16 -3.01 4.35
CA GLY A 13 14.91 -2.36 3.28
C GLY A 13 14.72 -2.99 1.89
N GLY A 14 13.89 -4.01 1.75
CA GLY A 14 13.60 -4.68 0.48
C GLY A 14 12.73 -3.85 -0.47
N ASP A 15 12.54 -4.35 -1.67
CA ASP A 15 11.77 -3.66 -2.71
C ASP A 15 10.27 -3.68 -2.39
N LEU A 16 9.63 -2.51 -2.53
CA LEU A 16 8.17 -2.39 -2.47
C LEU A 16 7.60 -2.55 -3.87
N THR A 17 6.46 -3.24 -3.95
CA THR A 17 5.69 -3.37 -5.19
C THR A 17 4.30 -2.79 -5.00
N GLN A 18 3.82 -2.08 -6.00
CA GLN A 18 2.46 -1.56 -6.00
C GLN A 18 1.47 -2.71 -6.24
N ARG A 19 0.57 -2.91 -5.28
CA ARG A 19 -0.57 -3.83 -5.38
C ARG A 19 -1.85 -3.03 -5.28
N THR A 20 -2.91 -3.55 -5.90
CA THR A 20 -4.25 -2.98 -5.77
C THR A 20 -5.11 -4.03 -5.08
N ILE A 21 -5.73 -3.66 -3.96
CA ILE A 21 -6.60 -4.55 -3.17
C ILE A 21 -7.96 -3.90 -2.95
N ALA A 22 -9.00 -4.71 -2.78
CA ALA A 22 -10.33 -4.22 -2.47
C ALA A 22 -10.36 -3.60 -1.07
N GLY A 23 -11.10 -2.51 -0.88
CA GLY A 23 -11.31 -1.92 0.45
C GLY A 23 -11.95 -2.91 1.44
N ASP A 24 -12.84 -3.79 0.97
CA ASP A 24 -13.38 -4.90 1.76
C ASP A 24 -12.28 -5.80 2.38
N ALA A 25 -11.17 -6.03 1.66
CA ALA A 25 -10.07 -6.86 2.16
C ALA A 25 -9.24 -6.16 3.25
N LEU A 26 -9.45 -4.86 3.43
CA LEU A 26 -8.81 -4.02 4.42
C LEU A 26 -9.74 -3.70 5.60
N ASP A 27 -10.93 -4.28 5.63
CA ASP A 27 -11.96 -3.99 6.64
C ASP A 27 -12.31 -2.49 6.69
N VAL A 28 -12.16 -1.79 5.55
CA VAL A 28 -12.58 -0.40 5.38
C VAL A 28 -13.81 -0.35 4.48
N ASP A 29 -14.75 0.51 4.83
CA ASP A 29 -16.02 0.75 4.11
C ASP A 29 -15.80 1.49 2.78
N VAL A 30 -14.89 0.98 1.96
CA VAL A 30 -14.56 1.52 0.63
C VAL A 30 -14.84 0.45 -0.40
N ALA A 31 -15.92 0.65 -1.15
CA ALA A 31 -16.32 -0.21 -2.25
C ALA A 31 -15.34 -0.18 -3.44
N GLU A 32 -14.40 0.77 -3.45
CA GLU A 32 -13.36 0.89 -4.46
C GLU A 32 -12.10 0.09 -4.12
N THR A 33 -11.34 -0.27 -5.15
CA THR A 33 -9.99 -0.82 -4.97
C THR A 33 -8.99 0.28 -4.67
N VAL A 34 -8.10 0.04 -3.71
CA VAL A 34 -7.08 0.99 -3.28
C VAL A 34 -5.66 0.49 -3.58
N PRO A 35 -4.75 1.37 -4.01
CA PRO A 35 -3.35 1.01 -4.19
C PRO A 35 -2.64 0.94 -2.83
N VAL A 36 -1.81 -0.09 -2.66
CA VAL A 36 -0.98 -0.33 -1.48
C VAL A 36 0.43 -0.70 -1.90
N ALA A 37 1.42 -0.36 -1.10
CA ALA A 37 2.78 -0.82 -1.30
C ALA A 37 2.99 -2.10 -0.47
N GLU A 38 3.30 -3.21 -1.11
CA GLU A 38 3.58 -4.48 -0.45
C GLU A 38 5.06 -4.84 -0.64
N CYS A 39 5.74 -5.23 0.43
CA CYS A 39 7.09 -5.77 0.37
C CYS A 39 7.03 -7.26 0.05
N VAL A 40 7.70 -7.66 -1.03
CA VAL A 40 7.75 -9.08 -1.43
C VAL A 40 8.61 -9.94 -0.50
N ASP A 41 9.58 -9.34 0.18
CA ASP A 41 10.50 -10.06 1.07
C ASP A 41 9.91 -10.33 2.44
N CYS A 42 9.29 -9.32 3.07
CA CYS A 42 8.79 -9.42 4.44
C CYS A 42 7.26 -9.44 4.56
N GLY A 43 6.52 -9.26 3.45
CA GLY A 43 5.06 -9.19 3.45
C GLY A 43 4.48 -7.93 4.10
N GLY A 44 5.32 -6.92 4.37
CA GLY A 44 4.89 -5.66 4.97
C GLY A 44 4.01 -4.86 4.00
N ARG A 45 2.86 -4.38 4.47
CA ARG A 45 1.93 -3.55 3.67
C ARG A 45 1.93 -2.12 4.19
N TYR A 46 2.05 -1.18 3.28
CA TYR A 46 2.06 0.25 3.55
C TYR A 46 0.97 0.94 2.74
N PHE A 47 0.28 1.87 3.38
CA PHE A 47 -0.83 2.63 2.81
C PHE A 47 -0.32 4.04 2.48
N PRO A 48 -0.19 4.39 1.19
CA PRO A 48 0.22 5.73 0.79
C PRO A 48 -0.79 6.78 1.27
N GLU A 49 -0.34 8.02 1.45
CA GLU A 49 -1.22 9.12 1.89
C GLU A 49 -2.45 9.30 0.98
N ARG A 50 -2.28 9.07 -0.33
CA ARG A 50 -3.39 9.12 -1.30
C ARG A 50 -4.45 8.06 -1.06
N THR A 51 -4.06 6.90 -0.54
CA THR A 51 -4.99 5.83 -0.17
C THR A 51 -5.72 6.20 1.11
N LEU A 52 -5.00 6.74 2.10
CA LEU A 52 -5.60 7.22 3.34
C LEU A 52 -6.64 8.34 3.10
N ASN A 53 -6.36 9.28 2.18
CA ASN A 53 -7.30 10.34 1.82
C ASN A 53 -8.57 9.84 1.09
N ARG A 54 -8.57 8.59 0.60
CA ARG A 54 -9.71 8.00 -0.11
C ARG A 54 -10.60 7.16 0.80
N VAL A 55 -10.08 6.75 1.95
CA VAL A 55 -10.76 5.90 2.94
C VAL A 55 -11.15 6.66 4.22
N SER A 56 -10.95 8.00 4.29
CA SER A 56 -11.24 8.84 5.47
C SER A 56 -12.68 9.33 5.54
#